data_AF-A0A6G1PAM7-F1
#
_entry.id   AF-A0A6G1PAM7-F1
#
_cell.length_a   1.000
_cell.length_b   1.000
_cell.length_c   1.000
_cell.angle_alpha   90.00
_cell.angle_beta   90.00
_cell.angle_gamma   90.00
#
_symmetry.space_group_name_H-M   'P 1'
#
loop_
_entity.id
_entity.type
_entity.pdbx_description
1 polymer ?
#
loop_
_entity_poly.entity_id
_entity_poly.type
_entity_poly.pdbx_seq_one_letter_code
_entity_poly.pdbx_strand_id
1 'polypeptide(L)'
;MNVFLLAGLIVRGVHYYNSPQRAAAELSTIKDQLTELLQDIKNKVSSLTEERDQLNPGLNETAEELNKCQNKTCPAGWKKFSYSFYFFSTEFGSWTKGRDDCRKRGADLVVITSAEEQGPLVTM
;
A
#
# COMPACT_ATOMS: atom_id res chain seq x y z
N MET A 1 29.76 67.85 22.71
CA MET A 1 30.34 66.61 22.15
C MET A 1 30.20 65.38 23.06
N ASN A 2 30.02 65.52 24.38
CA ASN A 2 30.06 64.38 25.32
C ASN A 2 28.72 63.62 25.51
N VAL A 3 27.58 64.32 25.46
CA VAL A 3 26.24 63.72 25.67
C VAL A 3 25.86 62.74 24.57
N PHE A 4 26.21 63.03 23.31
CA PHE A 4 25.96 62.15 22.18
C PHE A 4 26.79 60.85 22.23
N LEU A 5 28.01 60.90 22.78
CA LEU A 5 28.86 59.72 22.98
C LEU A 5 28.27 58.78 24.04
N LEU A 6 27.79 59.34 25.15
CA LEU A 6 27.14 58.57 26.22
C LEU A 6 25.84 57.91 25.73
N ALA A 7 25.00 58.64 24.98
CA ALA A 7 23.79 58.08 24.39
C ALA A 7 24.10 56.92 23.42
N GLY A 8 25.13 57.06 22.58
CA GLY A 8 25.56 56.00 21.66
C GLY A 8 26.05 54.74 22.36
N LEU A 9 26.78 54.87 23.48
CA LEU A 9 27.22 53.74 24.30
C LEU A 9 26.06 53.01 24.99
N ILE A 10 25.06 53.74 25.50
CA ILE A 10 23.87 53.16 26.10
C ILE A 10 23.05 52.39 25.06
N VAL A 11 22.83 52.97 23.87
CA VAL A 11 22.12 52.29 22.78
C VAL A 11 22.87 51.04 22.33
N ARG A 12 24.20 51.11 22.18
CA ARG A 12 25.03 49.93 21.88
C ARG A 12 24.95 48.88 22.97
N GLY A 13 24.96 49.28 24.24
CA GLY A 13 24.83 48.38 25.39
C GLY A 13 23.48 47.66 25.42
N VAL A 14 22.38 48.39 25.22
CA VAL A 14 21.02 47.83 25.13
C VAL A 14 20.89 46.92 23.91
N HIS A 15 21.41 47.31 22.75
CA HIS A 15 21.38 46.49 21.54
C HIS A 15 22.22 45.22 21.72
N TYR A 16 23.43 45.34 22.29
CA TYR A 16 24.33 44.22 22.57
C TYR A 16 23.76 43.28 23.63
N TYR A 17 23.01 43.79 24.60
CA TYR A 17 22.36 42.97 25.61
C TYR A 17 21.01 42.42 25.15
N ASN A 18 20.30 43.02 24.21
CA ASN A 18 19.01 42.50 23.76
C ASN A 18 19.16 41.49 22.61
N SER A 19 20.24 41.59 21.83
CA SER A 19 20.50 40.74 20.66
C SER A 19 20.73 39.25 21.02
N PRO A 20 21.59 38.87 21.99
CA PRO A 20 21.80 37.47 22.36
C PRO A 20 20.55 36.85 23.00
N GLN A 21 19.76 37.64 23.72
CA GLN A 21 18.55 37.22 24.42
C GLN A 21 17.44 36.88 23.42
N ARG A 22 17.29 37.69 22.37
CA ARG A 22 16.37 37.38 21.27
C ARG A 22 16.80 36.11 20.54
N ALA A 23 18.08 35.98 20.21
CA ALA A 23 18.61 34.79 19.55
C ALA A 23 18.40 33.52 20.40
N ALA A 24 18.58 33.62 21.73
CA ALA A 24 18.32 32.51 22.65
C ALA A 24 16.84 32.13 22.72
N ALA A 25 15.93 33.11 22.72
CA ALA A 25 14.49 32.86 22.69
C ALA A 25 14.04 32.20 21.38
N GLU A 26 14.51 32.71 20.23
CA GLU A 26 14.24 32.12 18.91
C GLU A 26 14.78 30.68 18.81
N LEU A 27 16.00 30.44 19.30
CA LEU A 27 16.58 29.10 19.35
C LEU A 27 15.76 28.15 20.24
N SER A 28 15.26 28.63 21.38
CA SER A 28 14.39 27.85 22.26
C SER A 28 13.11 27.44 21.53
N THR A 29 12.45 28.39 20.86
CA THR A 29 11.23 28.11 20.09
C THR A 29 11.46 27.09 18.98
N ILE A 30 12.56 27.23 18.21
CA ILE A 30 12.90 26.29 17.14
C ILE A 30 13.17 24.89 17.72
N LYS A 31 13.86 24.81 18.85
CA LYS A 31 14.15 23.54 19.53
C LYS A 31 12.87 22.86 20.01
N ASP A 32 11.94 23.61 20.57
CA ASP A 32 10.66 23.09 21.06
C ASP A 32 9.81 22.57 19.88
N GLN A 33 9.70 23.35 18.79
CA GLN A 33 9.02 22.93 17.56
C GLN A 33 9.64 21.69 16.93
N LEU A 34 10.97 21.59 16.90
CA LEU A 34 11.67 20.42 16.39
C LEU A 34 11.39 19.18 17.25
N THR A 35 11.33 19.35 18.57
CA THR A 35 11.04 18.26 19.50
C THR A 35 9.60 17.76 19.35
N GLU A 36 8.65 18.68 19.17
CA GLU A 36 7.25 18.37 18.89
C GLU A 36 7.10 17.60 17.56
N LEU A 37 7.73 18.10 16.48
CA LEU A 37 7.73 17.44 15.18
C LEU A 37 8.33 16.02 15.25
N LEU A 38 9.43 15.84 15.98
CA LEU A 38 10.05 14.53 16.17
C LEU A 38 9.13 13.57 16.92
N GLN A 39 8.42 14.05 17.93
CA GLN A 39 7.47 13.24 18.69
C GLN A 39 6.26 12.85 17.84
N ASP A 40 5.74 13.78 17.02
CA ASP A 40 4.65 13.50 16.11
C ASP A 40 5.04 12.46 15.05
N ILE A 41 6.20 12.62 14.42
CA ILE A 41 6.74 11.65 13.46
C ILE A 41 6.91 10.29 14.12
N LYS A 42 7.44 10.23 15.34
CA LYS A 42 7.61 8.98 16.09
C LYS A 42 6.27 8.28 16.32
N ASN A 43 5.27 9.02 16.78
CA ASN A 43 3.92 8.49 17.01
C ASN A 43 3.32 7.98 15.69
N LYS A 44 3.48 8.74 14.59
CA LYS A 44 2.98 8.35 13.27
C LYS A 44 3.65 7.07 12.76
N VAL A 45 4.97 6.94 12.91
CA VAL A 45 5.71 5.73 12.55
C VAL A 45 5.23 4.53 13.37
N SER A 46 5.04 4.69 14.68
CA SER A 46 4.48 3.62 15.53
C SER A 46 3.09 3.18 15.04
N SER A 47 2.18 4.12 14.79
CA SER A 47 0.83 3.79 14.31
C SER A 47 0.82 3.08 12.95
N LEU A 48 1.65 3.52 11.99
CA LEU A 48 1.76 2.89 10.68
C LEU A 48 2.43 1.50 10.77
N THR A 49 3.35 1.33 11.72
CA THR A 49 4.00 0.05 11.99
C THR A 49 2.99 -0.96 12.47
N GLU A 50 2.10 -0.56 13.39
CA GLU A 50 1.00 -1.40 13.89
C GLU A 50 -0.01 -1.75 12.80
N GLU A 51 -0.43 -0.78 11.97
CA GLU A 51 -1.32 -1.04 10.84
C GLU A 51 -0.70 -2.05 9.86
N ARG A 52 0.58 -1.88 9.54
CA ARG A 52 1.34 -2.83 8.72
C ARG A 52 1.37 -4.22 9.36
N ASP A 53 1.65 -4.31 10.66
CA ASP A 53 1.70 -5.59 11.38
C ASP A 53 0.33 -6.30 11.42
N GLN A 54 -0.78 -5.54 11.41
CA GLN A 54 -2.13 -6.11 11.36
C GLN A 54 -2.53 -6.60 9.97
N LEU A 55 -2.11 -5.92 8.90
CA LEU A 55 -2.47 -6.28 7.51
C LEU A 55 -1.57 -7.37 6.92
N ASN A 56 -0.31 -7.44 7.33
CA ASN A 56 0.68 -8.36 6.75
C ASN A 56 0.29 -9.86 6.87
N PRO A 57 -0.33 -10.34 7.96
CA PRO A 57 -0.85 -11.70 8.04
C PRO A 57 -1.94 -12.00 7.01
N GLY A 58 -2.92 -11.12 6.79
CA GLY A 58 -3.95 -11.38 5.77
C GLY A 58 -3.38 -11.46 4.35
N LEU A 59 -2.38 -10.64 4.05
CA LEU A 59 -1.68 -10.68 2.77
C LEU A 59 -0.86 -11.96 2.58
N ASN A 60 -0.20 -12.45 3.64
CA ASN A 60 0.58 -13.68 3.54
C ASN A 60 -0.34 -14.91 3.35
N GLU A 61 -1.47 -14.97 4.06
CA GLU A 61 -2.44 -16.07 3.96
C GLU A 61 -3.07 -16.12 2.57
N THR A 62 -3.48 -14.96 2.03
CA THR A 62 -4.03 -14.87 0.67
C THR A 62 -2.99 -15.26 -0.39
N ALA A 63 -1.72 -14.87 -0.22
CA ALA A 63 -0.64 -15.27 -1.12
C ALA A 63 -0.34 -16.78 -1.05
N GLU A 64 -0.40 -17.39 0.13
CA GLU A 64 -0.22 -18.83 0.32
C GLU A 64 -1.35 -19.63 -0.34
N GLU A 65 -2.61 -19.23 -0.16
CA GLU A 65 -3.76 -19.89 -0.80
C GLU A 65 -3.74 -19.73 -2.33
N LEU A 66 -3.26 -18.58 -2.83
CA LEU A 66 -3.04 -18.36 -4.26
C LEU A 66 -1.96 -19.31 -4.81
N ASN A 67 -0.82 -19.42 -4.14
CA ASN A 67 0.27 -20.32 -4.49
C ASN A 67 -0.18 -21.80 -4.48
N LYS A 68 -0.99 -22.17 -3.49
CA LYS A 68 -1.57 -23.51 -3.41
C LYS A 68 -2.48 -23.80 -4.60
N CYS A 69 -3.35 -22.87 -4.99
CA CYS A 69 -4.17 -23.02 -6.20
C CYS A 69 -3.32 -23.07 -7.47
N GLN A 70 -2.22 -22.31 -7.52
CA GLN A 70 -1.28 -22.29 -8.65
C GLN A 70 -0.46 -23.59 -8.78
N ASN A 71 -0.26 -24.34 -7.70
CA ASN A 71 0.46 -25.62 -7.72
C ASN A 71 -0.45 -26.87 -7.83
N LYS A 72 -1.78 -26.72 -7.80
CA LYS A 72 -2.69 -27.86 -8.03
C LYS A 72 -2.55 -28.41 -9.45
N THR A 73 -2.36 -29.73 -9.54
CA THR A 73 -2.35 -30.51 -10.79
C THR A 73 -3.77 -30.56 -11.40
N CYS A 74 -3.88 -30.39 -12.71
CA CYS A 74 -5.16 -30.55 -13.40
C CYS A 74 -5.66 -31.99 -13.30
N PRO A 75 -6.97 -32.21 -13.07
CA PRO A 75 -7.58 -33.49 -13.39
C PRO A 75 -7.34 -33.86 -14.86
N ALA A 76 -7.25 -35.15 -15.18
CA ALA A 76 -7.01 -35.60 -16.54
C ALA A 76 -8.06 -35.05 -17.52
N GLY A 77 -7.61 -34.49 -18.64
CA GLY A 77 -8.47 -33.86 -19.65
C GLY A 77 -8.85 -32.40 -19.38
N TRP A 78 -8.40 -31.80 -18.26
CA TRP A 78 -8.59 -30.39 -17.94
C TRP A 78 -7.31 -29.59 -18.21
N LYS A 79 -7.47 -28.36 -18.70
CA LYS A 79 -6.38 -27.39 -18.91
C LYS A 79 -6.40 -26.35 -17.79
N LYS A 80 -5.24 -25.98 -17.27
CA LYS A 80 -5.11 -24.87 -16.32
C LYS A 80 -4.87 -23.59 -17.07
N PHE A 81 -5.58 -22.54 -16.69
CA PHE A 81 -5.23 -21.19 -17.06
C PHE A 81 -5.46 -20.28 -15.86
N SER A 82 -4.42 -19.55 -15.47
CA SER A 82 -4.42 -18.75 -14.24
C SER A 82 -4.78 -19.62 -13.02
N TYR A 83 -5.80 -19.22 -12.24
CA TYR A 83 -6.26 -19.89 -11.03
C TYR A 83 -7.43 -20.85 -11.25
N SER A 84 -7.82 -21.10 -12.51
CA SER A 84 -8.99 -21.91 -12.89
C SER A 84 -8.63 -23.10 -13.77
N PHE A 85 -9.50 -24.11 -13.78
CA PHE A 85 -9.41 -25.28 -14.64
C PHE A 85 -10.54 -25.28 -15.67
N TYR A 86 -10.21 -25.60 -16.91
CA TYR A 86 -11.09 -25.55 -18.06
C TYR A 86 -11.16 -26.91 -18.74
N PHE A 87 -12.37 -27.33 -19.12
CA PHE A 87 -12.61 -28.54 -19.89
C PHE A 87 -13.18 -28.16 -21.25
N PHE A 88 -12.53 -28.65 -22.31
CA PHE A 88 -12.93 -28.38 -23.68
C PHE A 88 -13.60 -29.63 -24.25
N SER A 89 -14.93 -29.60 -24.32
CA SER A 89 -15.70 -30.68 -24.90
C SER A 89 -15.50 -30.73 -26.41
N THR A 90 -15.39 -31.93 -26.96
CA THR A 90 -15.45 -32.17 -28.42
C THR A 90 -16.90 -32.32 -28.91
N GLU A 91 -17.87 -32.35 -28.01
CA GLU A 91 -19.29 -32.45 -28.32
C GLU A 91 -19.91 -31.08 -28.57
N PHE A 92 -20.74 -30.99 -29.62
CA PHE A 92 -21.53 -29.80 -29.93
C PHE A 92 -22.98 -29.97 -29.46
N GLY A 93 -23.63 -28.86 -29.09
CA GLY A 93 -25.00 -28.88 -28.62
C GLY A 93 -25.54 -27.50 -28.28
N SER A 94 -26.75 -27.46 -27.73
CA SER A 94 -27.33 -26.22 -27.22
C SER A 94 -26.61 -25.75 -25.96
N TRP A 95 -26.73 -24.44 -25.66
CA TRP A 95 -26.16 -23.83 -24.46
C TRP A 95 -26.59 -24.55 -23.17
N THR A 96 -27.88 -24.90 -23.06
CA THR A 96 -28.42 -25.66 -21.93
C THR A 96 -27.76 -27.03 -21.80
N LYS A 97 -27.63 -27.79 -22.89
CA LYS A 97 -26.99 -29.11 -22.87
C LYS A 97 -25.53 -29.01 -22.44
N GLY A 98 -24.79 -28.03 -22.96
CA GLY A 98 -23.39 -27.78 -22.56
C GLY A 98 -23.26 -27.44 -21.08
N ARG A 99 -24.12 -26.55 -20.56
CA ARG A 99 -24.11 -26.19 -19.15
C ARG A 99 -24.46 -27.36 -18.22
N ASP A 100 -25.44 -28.18 -18.62
CA ASP A 100 -25.80 -29.39 -17.86
C ASP A 100 -24.65 -30.41 -17.86
N ASP A 101 -23.91 -30.54 -18.95
CA ASP A 101 -22.70 -31.38 -19.00
C ASP A 101 -21.60 -30.86 -18.06
N CYS A 102 -21.31 -29.55 -18.08
CA CYS A 102 -20.35 -28.94 -17.15
C CYS A 102 -20.72 -29.20 -15.69
N ARG A 103 -22.02 -29.06 -15.34
CA ARG A 103 -22.53 -29.30 -13.98
C ARG A 103 -22.43 -30.76 -13.56
N LYS A 104 -22.69 -31.71 -14.47
CA LYS A 104 -22.48 -33.15 -14.21
C LYS A 104 -21.02 -33.49 -13.90
N ARG A 105 -20.07 -32.68 -14.40
CA ARG A 105 -18.63 -32.81 -14.13
C ARG A 105 -18.15 -32.04 -12.89
N GLY A 106 -19.05 -31.38 -12.16
CA GLY A 106 -18.71 -30.58 -10.98
C GLY A 106 -18.18 -29.17 -11.29
N ALA A 107 -18.45 -28.64 -12.49
CA ALA A 107 -18.09 -27.29 -12.91
C ALA A 107 -19.32 -26.49 -13.40
N ASP A 108 -19.10 -25.32 -13.97
CA ASP A 108 -20.12 -24.57 -14.70
C ASP A 108 -19.58 -24.16 -16.09
N LEU A 109 -20.48 -23.84 -17.00
CA LEU A 109 -20.11 -23.38 -18.33
C LEU A 109 -19.40 -22.02 -18.22
N VAL A 110 -18.24 -21.90 -18.87
CA VAL A 110 -17.42 -20.70 -18.82
C VAL A 110 -18.17 -19.49 -19.39
N VAL A 111 -18.11 -18.37 -18.68
CA VAL A 111 -18.58 -17.06 -19.16
C VAL A 111 -17.34 -16.18 -19.28
N ILE A 112 -16.90 -15.95 -20.52
CA ILE A 112 -15.73 -15.13 -20.79
C ILE A 112 -16.16 -13.67 -20.72
N THR A 113 -15.65 -12.94 -19.74
CA THR A 113 -16.02 -11.52 -19.52
C THR A 113 -14.87 -10.55 -19.77
N SER A 114 -13.64 -11.06 -19.96
CA SER A 114 -12.44 -10.24 -20.14
C SER A 114 -11.68 -10.61 -21.42
N ALA A 115 -11.02 -9.60 -22.02
CA ALA A 115 -10.13 -9.82 -23.17
C ALA A 115 -8.92 -10.69 -22.82
N GLU A 116 -8.49 -10.67 -21.56
CA GLU A 116 -7.39 -11.48 -21.03
C GLU A 116 -7.71 -12.98 -21.03
N GLU A 117 -8.99 -13.34 -20.85
CA GLU A 117 -9.46 -14.72 -20.97
C GLU A 117 -9.76 -15.10 -22.43
N GLN A 118 -10.33 -14.17 -23.22
CA GLN A 118 -10.85 -14.45 -24.56
C GLN A 118 -9.80 -15.02 -25.51
N GLY A 119 -8.62 -14.40 -25.61
CA GLY A 119 -7.58 -14.87 -26.52
C GLY A 119 -7.07 -16.27 -26.12
N PRO A 120 -6.46 -16.39 -24.93
CA PRO A 120 -5.89 -17.64 -24.46
C PRO A 120 -6.88 -18.80 -24.48
N LEU A 121 -8.10 -18.63 -23.95
CA LEU A 121 -9.07 -19.73 -23.87
C LEU A 121 -9.64 -20.16 -25.22
N VAL A 122 -9.79 -19.25 -26.18
CA VAL A 122 -10.30 -19.61 -27.52
C VAL A 122 -9.22 -20.31 -28.37
N THR A 123 -7.94 -20.07 -28.07
CA THR A 123 -6.83 -20.69 -28.79
C THR A 123 -6.37 -22.04 -28.23
N MET A 124 -6.89 -22.47 -27.07
CA MET A 124 -6.47 -23.68 -26.36
C MET A 124 -7.00 -24.97 -26.97
#